data_AF-A0A8F5BMV2-F1
#
_entry.id   AF-A0A8F5BMV2-F1
#
_cell.length_a   1.000
_cell.length_b   1.000
_cell.length_c   1.000
_cell.angle_alpha   90.00
_cell.angle_beta   90.00
_cell.angle_gamma   90.00
#
_symmetry.space_group_name_H-M   'P 1'
#
loop_
_entity.id
_entity.type
_entity.pdbx_description
1 polymer ?
#
loop_
_entity_poly.entity_id
_entity_poly.type
_entity_poly.pdbx_seq_one_letter_code
_entity_poly.pdbx_strand_id
1 'polypeptide(L)'
;MEKARALRLSALSQSLKFLARIGVDYVVFEDLFVIKRRSFTKNKSANRKIGKFAKKQMLIHGGIKALRLGFNVILVNPKGTTSSDNHERVMRLRGFDRHMASAYLIALRGLEVIKNN
;
A
#
# COMPACT_ATOMS: atom_id res chain seq x y z
N MET A 1 -5.68 -4.85 -21.12
CA MET A 1 -4.70 -4.84 -20.01
C MET A 1 -4.09 -3.45 -19.78
N GLU A 2 -3.71 -2.74 -20.85
CA GLU A 2 -3.07 -1.43 -20.78
C GLU A 2 -3.98 -0.31 -20.25
N LYS A 3 -5.22 -0.20 -20.76
CA LYS A 3 -6.21 0.80 -20.30
C LYS A 3 -6.47 0.74 -18.78
N ALA A 4 -6.65 -0.46 -18.23
CA ALA A 4 -6.88 -0.64 -16.79
C ALA A 4 -5.64 -0.28 -15.94
N ARG A 5 -4.43 -0.46 -16.48
CA ARG A 5 -3.18 -0.02 -15.82
C ARG A 5 -3.09 1.51 -15.86
N ALA A 6 -3.34 2.12 -17.02
CA ALA A 6 -3.34 3.57 -17.17
C ALA A 6 -4.33 4.23 -16.20
N LEU A 7 -5.55 3.70 -16.10
CA LEU A 7 -6.57 4.20 -15.16
C LEU A 7 -6.11 4.13 -13.69
N ARG A 8 -5.49 3.03 -13.28
CA ARG A 8 -4.95 2.88 -11.91
C ARG A 8 -3.79 3.84 -11.64
N LEU A 9 -2.91 4.06 -12.62
CA LEU A 9 -1.78 4.98 -12.49
C LEU A 9 -2.23 6.44 -12.51
N SER A 10 -3.25 6.79 -13.30
CA SER A 10 -3.82 8.14 -13.31
C SER A 10 -4.51 8.46 -11.99
N ALA A 11 -5.31 7.52 -11.45
CA ALA A 11 -5.92 7.66 -10.13
C ALA A 11 -4.89 7.86 -9.02
N LEU A 12 -3.86 6.99 -8.96
CA LEU A 12 -2.76 7.13 -7.99
C LEU A 12 -2.04 8.48 -8.13
N SER A 13 -1.78 8.89 -9.37
CA SER A 13 -1.18 10.18 -9.67
C SER A 13 -2.01 11.36 -9.17
N GLN A 14 -3.33 11.30 -9.35
CA GLN A 14 -4.25 12.34 -8.91
C GLN A 14 -4.32 12.41 -7.39
N SER A 15 -4.38 11.26 -6.71
CA SER A 15 -4.33 11.19 -5.25
C SER A 15 -3.05 11.82 -4.70
N LEU A 16 -1.88 11.47 -5.24
CA LEU A 16 -0.61 12.04 -4.77
C LEU A 16 -0.52 13.56 -5.00
N LYS A 17 -1.02 14.07 -6.13
CA LYS A 17 -1.09 15.52 -6.36
C LYS A 17 -2.03 16.22 -5.36
N PHE A 18 -3.16 15.59 -5.05
CA PHE A 18 -4.09 16.11 -4.05
C PHE A 18 -3.45 16.16 -2.66
N LEU A 19 -2.78 15.09 -2.23
CA LEU A 19 -2.05 15.04 -0.96
C LEU A 19 -0.98 16.13 -0.86
N ALA A 20 -0.25 16.38 -1.95
CA ALA A 20 0.77 17.42 -1.98
C ALA A 20 0.14 18.82 -1.83
N ARG A 21 -1.02 19.05 -2.46
CA ARG A 21 -1.75 20.31 -2.39
C ARG A 21 -2.25 20.63 -0.98
N ILE A 22 -2.62 19.62 -0.19
CA ILE A 22 -3.08 19.80 1.19
C ILE A 22 -1.94 19.76 2.22
N GLY A 23 -0.68 19.68 1.78
CA GLY A 23 0.49 19.74 2.66
C GLY A 23 0.78 18.46 3.43
N VAL A 24 0.48 17.28 2.87
CA VAL A 24 0.92 16.02 3.50
C VAL A 24 2.43 15.84 3.35
N ASP A 25 3.12 15.57 4.45
CA ASP A 25 4.58 15.33 4.45
C ASP A 25 4.98 13.87 4.19
N TYR A 26 4.18 12.91 4.68
CA TYR A 26 4.49 11.48 4.65
C TYR A 26 3.45 10.67 3.88
N VAL A 27 3.90 9.74 3.05
CA VAL A 27 3.04 8.76 2.39
C VAL A 27 3.52 7.35 2.72
N VAL A 28 2.59 6.53 3.21
CA VAL A 28 2.88 5.16 3.64
C VAL A 28 2.34 4.18 2.60
N PHE A 29 3.18 3.26 2.14
CA PHE A 29 2.79 2.17 1.26
C PHE A 29 3.04 0.80 1.90
N GLU A 30 2.25 -0.18 1.49
CA GLU A 30 2.54 -1.60 1.77
C GLU A 30 3.85 -2.01 1.09
N ASP A 31 4.78 -2.58 1.85
CA ASP A 31 5.98 -3.20 1.33
C ASP A 31 5.65 -4.56 0.69
N LEU A 32 5.32 -4.52 -0.59
CA LEU A 32 5.07 -5.71 -1.39
C LEU A 32 6.37 -6.38 -1.87
N PHE A 33 7.55 -5.81 -1.58
CA PHE A 33 8.84 -6.44 -1.88
C PHE A 33 9.22 -7.50 -0.85
N VAL A 34 8.67 -7.42 0.38
CA VAL A 34 8.79 -8.47 1.42
C VAL A 34 8.24 -9.82 0.93
N ILE A 35 7.33 -9.81 -0.04
CA ILE A 35 6.79 -11.04 -0.66
C ILE A 35 7.88 -11.67 -1.56
N LYS A 36 8.50 -12.76 -1.08
CA LYS A 36 9.59 -13.49 -1.76
C LYS A 36 9.22 -13.89 -3.20
N ARG A 37 10.14 -13.64 -4.14
CA ARG A 37 9.88 -13.62 -5.61
C ARG A 37 9.79 -14.98 -6.33
N ARG A 38 9.87 -16.14 -5.66
CA ARG A 38 9.87 -17.44 -6.37
C ARG A 38 8.99 -18.55 -5.79
N SER A 39 8.84 -18.65 -4.47
CA SER A 39 8.06 -19.71 -3.82
C SER A 39 7.39 -19.19 -2.55
N PHE A 40 6.43 -18.28 -2.70
CA PHE A 40 5.65 -17.82 -1.56
C PHE A 40 4.74 -18.93 -1.02
N THR A 41 4.20 -19.75 -1.92
CA THR A 41 3.46 -20.96 -1.57
C THR A 41 4.05 -22.17 -2.31
N LYS A 42 3.62 -23.38 -1.94
CA LYS A 42 3.94 -24.60 -2.70
C LYS A 42 3.22 -24.66 -4.06
N ASN A 43 2.30 -23.74 -4.36
CA ASN A 43 1.46 -23.75 -5.56
C ASN A 43 2.03 -22.85 -6.66
N LYS A 44 2.45 -23.45 -7.79
CA LYS A 44 3.01 -22.77 -8.97
C LYS A 44 2.06 -21.73 -9.59
N SER A 45 0.76 -21.99 -9.60
CA SER A 45 -0.27 -21.06 -10.12
C SER A 45 -0.42 -19.83 -9.21
N ALA A 46 -0.44 -20.05 -7.89
CA ALA A 46 -0.48 -18.96 -6.92
C ALA A 46 0.78 -18.08 -7.03
N ASN A 47 1.96 -18.68 -7.11
CA ASN A 47 3.22 -17.94 -7.30
C ASN A 47 3.24 -17.16 -8.64
N ARG A 48 2.67 -17.71 -9.73
CA ARG A 48 2.52 -16.99 -11.00
C ARG A 48 1.64 -15.76 -10.87
N LYS A 49 0.52 -15.86 -10.15
CA LYS A 49 -0.40 -14.72 -9.90
C LYS A 49 0.28 -13.64 -9.05
N ILE A 50 1.02 -14.04 -8.02
CA ILE A 50 1.80 -13.13 -7.17
C ILE A 50 2.89 -12.40 -7.98
N GLY A 51 3.62 -13.11 -8.85
CA GLY A 51 4.65 -12.51 -9.70
C GLY A 51 4.10 -11.48 -10.69
N LYS A 52 2.87 -11.66 -11.18
CA LYS A 52 2.18 -10.74 -12.10
C LYS A 52 1.36 -9.66 -11.38
N PHE A 53 1.48 -9.55 -10.07
CA PHE A 53 0.59 -8.73 -9.26
C PHE A 53 0.73 -7.23 -9.55
N ALA A 54 -0.36 -6.61 -10.00
CA ALA A 54 -0.39 -5.21 -10.42
C ALA A 54 0.00 -4.23 -9.30
N LYS A 55 -0.28 -4.55 -8.03
CA LYS A 55 0.06 -3.66 -6.91
C LYS A 55 1.56 -3.43 -6.76
N LYS A 56 2.41 -4.41 -7.13
CA LYS A 56 3.88 -4.22 -7.08
C LYS A 56 4.35 -3.18 -8.09
N GLN A 57 3.79 -3.20 -9.29
CA GLN A 57 4.07 -2.17 -10.29
C GLN A 57 3.54 -0.81 -9.84
N MET A 58 2.34 -0.77 -9.24
CA MET A 58 1.80 0.46 -8.65
C MET A 58 2.67 0.99 -7.51
N LEU A 59 3.23 0.14 -6.66
CA LEU A 59 4.15 0.52 -5.59
C LEU A 59 5.41 1.18 -6.15
N ILE A 60 6.02 0.61 -7.19
CA ILE A 60 7.20 1.20 -7.85
C ILE A 60 6.87 2.58 -8.43
N HIS A 61 5.79 2.68 -9.22
CA HIS A 61 5.42 3.94 -9.87
C HIS A 61 4.96 4.99 -8.84
N GLY A 62 4.22 4.56 -7.82
CA GLY A 62 3.75 5.38 -6.72
C GLY A 62 4.88 5.93 -5.87
N GLY A 63 5.82 5.08 -5.47
CA GLY A 63 7.01 5.48 -4.71
C GLY A 63 7.86 6.49 -5.47
N ILE A 64 8.19 6.23 -6.74
CA ILE A 64 8.96 7.17 -7.58
C ILE A 64 8.22 8.51 -7.70
N LYS A 65 6.91 8.47 -7.98
CA LYS A 65 6.13 9.70 -8.12
C LYS A 65 6.02 10.47 -6.82
N ALA A 66 5.84 9.77 -5.69
CA ALA A 66 5.73 10.39 -4.38
C ALA A 66 7.03 11.10 -4.01
N LEU A 67 8.18 10.45 -4.20
CA LEU A 67 9.50 11.08 -4.00
C LEU A 67 9.68 12.33 -4.89
N ARG A 68 9.26 12.26 -6.17
CA ARG A 68 9.30 13.43 -7.08
C ARG A 68 8.40 14.59 -6.64
N LEU A 69 7.37 14.32 -5.85
CA LEU A 69 6.47 15.33 -5.29
C LEU A 69 6.93 15.83 -3.92
N GLY A 70 8.08 15.36 -3.42
CA GLY A 70 8.67 15.80 -2.15
C GLY A 70 8.16 15.05 -0.91
N PHE A 71 7.41 13.96 -1.08
CA PHE A 71 6.95 13.18 0.08
C PHE A 71 8.06 12.35 0.69
N ASN A 72 8.01 12.22 2.01
CA ASN A 72 8.71 11.20 2.76
C ASN A 72 7.98 9.86 2.59
N VAL A 73 8.57 8.94 1.83
CA VAL A 73 7.96 7.65 1.52
C VAL A 73 8.35 6.61 2.57
N ILE A 74 7.35 6.00 3.21
CA ILE A 74 7.55 4.92 4.18
C ILE A 74 6.97 3.63 3.61
N LEU A 75 7.75 2.55 3.67
CA LEU A 75 7.30 1.21 3.35
C LEU A 75 7.09 0.41 4.63
N VAL A 76 5.90 -0.18 4.81
CA VAL A 76 5.58 -0.99 5.99
C VAL A 76 5.15 -2.39 5.60
N ASN A 77 5.49 -3.38 6.43
CA ASN A 77 5.08 -4.75 6.20
C ASN A 77 3.53 -4.85 6.20
N PRO A 78 2.89 -5.43 5.17
CA PRO A 78 1.43 -5.55 5.09
C PRO A 78 0.85 -6.71 5.94
N LYS A 79 1.68 -7.52 6.61
CA LYS A 79 1.20 -8.71 7.34
C LYS A 79 0.15 -8.32 8.39
N GLY A 80 -1.05 -8.90 8.29
CA GLY A 80 -2.13 -8.70 9.26
C GLY A 80 -2.97 -7.43 9.04
N THR A 81 -2.83 -6.72 7.92
CA THR A 81 -3.64 -5.52 7.64
C THR A 81 -5.01 -5.81 7.02
N THR A 82 -5.30 -7.06 6.61
CA THR A 82 -6.55 -7.42 5.90
C THR A 82 -7.29 -8.61 6.51
N SER A 83 -6.72 -9.27 7.52
CA SER A 83 -7.25 -10.51 8.11
C SER A 83 -6.65 -10.76 9.50
N SER A 84 -6.83 -9.81 10.42
CA SER A 84 -6.40 -9.93 11.83
C SER A 84 -7.52 -9.50 12.76
N ASP A 85 -7.46 -9.93 14.01
CA ASP A 85 -8.40 -9.49 15.05
C ASP A 85 -8.39 -7.96 15.18
N ASN A 86 -7.23 -7.33 15.02
CA ASN A 86 -7.10 -5.87 15.00
C ASN A 86 -7.82 -5.25 13.80
N HIS A 87 -7.77 -5.88 12.63
CA HIS A 87 -8.51 -5.41 11.44
C HIS A 87 -10.02 -5.50 11.64
N GLU A 88 -10.53 -6.63 12.15
CA GLU A 88 -11.95 -6.78 12.48
C GLU A 88 -12.40 -5.80 13.57
N ARG A 89 -11.57 -5.63 14.60
CA ARG A 89 -11.83 -4.69 15.69
C ARG A 89 -11.90 -3.26 15.19
N VAL A 90 -10.97 -2.83 14.33
CA VAL A 90 -11.00 -1.49 13.72
C VAL A 90 -12.26 -1.31 12.87
N MET A 91 -12.65 -2.29 12.07
CA MET A 91 -13.89 -2.23 11.28
C MET A 91 -15.12 -2.05 12.19
N ARG A 92 -15.25 -2.86 13.24
CA ARG A 92 -16.41 -2.79 14.17
C ARG A 92 -16.42 -1.51 15.00
N LEU A 93 -15.29 -1.13 15.58
CA LEU A 93 -15.21 0.02 16.50
C LEU A 93 -15.24 1.38 15.78
N ARG A 94 -14.72 1.46 14.54
CA ARG A 94 -14.65 2.71 13.78
C ARG A 94 -15.66 2.79 12.64
N GLY A 95 -16.44 1.73 12.40
CA GLY A 95 -17.38 1.66 11.28
C GLY A 95 -16.68 1.65 9.91
N PHE A 96 -15.40 1.27 9.85
CA PHE A 96 -14.63 1.29 8.61
C PHE A 96 -14.99 0.09 7.72
N ASP A 97 -15.07 0.34 6.41
CA ASP A 97 -15.06 -0.75 5.44
C ASP A 97 -13.70 -1.47 5.44
N ARG A 98 -13.65 -2.64 4.78
CA ARG A 98 -12.46 -3.48 4.73
C ARG A 98 -11.21 -2.74 4.24
N HIS A 99 -11.35 -1.90 3.21
CA HIS A 99 -10.24 -1.16 2.61
C HIS A 99 -9.80 0.00 3.49
N MET A 100 -10.74 0.75 4.06
CA MET A 100 -10.42 1.85 4.98
C MET A 100 -9.74 1.32 6.24
N ALA A 101 -10.19 0.19 6.79
CA ALA A 101 -9.53 -0.46 7.92
C ALA A 101 -8.09 -0.89 7.60
N SER A 102 -7.84 -1.47 6.42
CA SER A 102 -6.48 -1.80 5.99
C SER A 102 -5.61 -0.56 5.83
N ALA A 103 -6.12 0.50 5.19
CA ALA A 103 -5.38 1.75 5.02
C ALA A 103 -5.05 2.41 6.36
N TYR A 104 -5.99 2.39 7.31
CA TYR A 104 -5.80 2.90 8.66
C TYR A 104 -4.70 2.15 9.42
N LEU A 105 -4.71 0.81 9.38
CA LEU A 105 -3.65 0.00 10.01
C LEU A 105 -2.26 0.25 9.39
N ILE A 106 -2.20 0.48 8.08
CA ILE A 106 -0.95 0.84 7.39
C ILE A 106 -0.46 2.21 7.85
N ALA A 107 -1.35 3.20 7.95
CA ALA A 107 -1.00 4.53 8.45
C ALA A 107 -0.48 4.48 9.89
N LEU A 108 -1.12 3.70 10.77
CA LEU A 108 -0.66 3.50 12.15
C LEU A 108 0.77 2.93 12.22
N ARG A 109 1.07 1.93 11.38
CA ARG A 109 2.44 1.38 11.30
C ARG A 109 3.45 2.39 10.76
N GLY A 110 3.05 3.20 9.78
CA GLY A 110 3.89 4.29 9.29
C GLY A 110 4.21 5.29 10.40
N LEU A 111 3.22 5.60 11.23
CA LEU A 111 3.41 6.48 12.38
C LEU A 111 4.37 5.90 13.42
N GLU A 112 4.29 4.59 13.70
CA GLU A 112 5.26 3.90 14.57
C GLU A 112 6.69 4.02 14.03
N VAL A 113 6.88 3.86 12.71
CA VAL A 113 8.20 4.05 12.07
C VAL A 113 8.70 5.48 12.22
N ILE A 114 7.83 6.48 12.07
CA ILE A 114 8.22 7.90 12.23
C ILE A 114 8.63 8.20 13.68
N LYS A 115 7.87 7.70 14.67
CA LYS A 115 8.13 7.96 16.09
C LYS A 115 9.43 7.33 16.60
N ASN A 116 9.88 6.26 15.96
CA ASN A 116 11.07 5.50 16.36
C ASN A 116 12.35 5.93 15.62
N ASN A 117 12.26 6.93 14.73
CA ASN A 117 13.41 7.58 14.07
C ASN A 117 13.69 8.94 14.70
#